data_AF-A0A662CQC4-F1
#
_entry.id   AF-A0A662CQC4-F1
#
_cell.length_a   1.000
_cell.length_b   1.000
_cell.length_c   1.000
_cell.angle_alpha   90.00
_cell.angle_beta   90.00
_cell.angle_gamma   90.00
#
_symmetry.space_group_name_H-M   'P 1'
#
loop_
_entity.id
_entity.type
_entity.pdbx_description
1 polymer ?
#
loop_
_entity_poly.entity_id
_entity_poly.type
_entity_poly.pdbx_seq_one_letter_code
_entity_poly.pdbx_strand_id
1 'polypeptide(L)'
;MTNETTKQGRLIMTTIAVLIGIFLIISAPYLGLKALSTPLHRLIEVNQIQDPTGVWDTPVGILTATFYVWIALFVFGGATLLMIAKDIYADKKWARPLALTIMAIPSMGGMTMVIPWLVLVATDALGNKNPDAGMSPAIFIMIVGLVGYFVILLTEKADFKTKIAQVITFLALGVVGGMVFMNAQHGVRHFLTKGPFYNPTDSNPELFLGGFVMYAATVLFFVTIGFMAARKELGWYTGMIAGIVTFAGAFLTYIDRYNVPSGQEWLRGAMLSAVFVAILVIPWIKKRVLGQL
;
A
#
# COMPACT_ATOMS: atom_id res chain seq x y z
N MET A 1 24.46 -16.01 -15.04
CA MET A 1 23.53 -16.16 -16.17
C MET A 1 22.89 -14.81 -16.44
N THR A 2 22.97 -14.31 -17.67
CA THR A 2 22.34 -13.04 -18.07
C THR A 2 20.84 -13.30 -18.28
N ASN A 3 20.02 -12.93 -17.30
CA ASN A 3 18.56 -13.01 -17.39
C ASN A 3 18.03 -11.92 -18.36
N GLU A 4 18.31 -12.07 -19.65
CA GLU A 4 17.76 -11.19 -20.67
C GLU A 4 16.29 -11.55 -20.92
N THR A 5 15.41 -10.57 -20.76
CA THR A 5 13.98 -10.75 -20.96
C THR A 5 13.71 -11.03 -22.45
N THR A 6 12.85 -12.01 -22.77
CA THR A 6 12.52 -12.30 -24.17
C THR A 6 11.95 -11.06 -24.85
N LYS A 7 12.10 -10.95 -26.18
CA LYS A 7 11.42 -9.90 -26.96
C LYS A 7 9.91 -9.88 -26.70
N GLN A 8 9.29 -11.06 -26.63
CA GLN A 8 7.87 -11.21 -26.28
C GLN A 8 7.56 -10.70 -24.87
N GLY A 9 8.40 -11.03 -23.88
CA GLY A 9 8.23 -10.55 -22.51
C GLY A 9 8.34 -9.03 -22.41
N ARG A 10 9.30 -8.44 -23.11
CA ARG A 10 9.46 -6.97 -23.19
C ARG A 10 8.25 -6.31 -23.84
N LEU A 11 7.70 -6.91 -24.89
CA LEU A 11 6.47 -6.44 -25.53
C LEU A 11 5.29 -6.48 -24.54
N ILE A 12 5.07 -7.61 -23.86
CA ILE A 12 4.00 -7.76 -22.85
C ILE A 12 4.12 -6.70 -21.76
N MET A 13 5.30 -6.55 -21.16
CA MET A 13 5.53 -5.55 -20.10
C MET A 13 5.27 -4.12 -20.58
N THR A 14 5.69 -3.80 -21.81
CA THR A 14 5.48 -2.48 -22.42
C THR A 14 4.00 -2.21 -22.66
N THR A 15 3.28 -3.16 -23.25
CA THR A 15 1.84 -3.06 -23.49
C THR A 15 1.08 -2.86 -22.19
N ILE A 16 1.40 -3.63 -21.15
CA ILE A 16 0.78 -3.50 -19.83
C ILE A 16 1.09 -2.15 -19.18
N ALA A 17 2.34 -1.68 -19.27
CA ALA A 17 2.71 -0.35 -18.78
C ALA A 17 1.91 0.76 -19.47
N VAL A 18 1.69 0.66 -20.78
CA VAL A 18 0.88 1.64 -21.53
C VAL A 18 -0.59 1.58 -21.12
N LEU A 19 -1.20 0.40 -21.15
CA LEU A 19 -2.63 0.24 -20.84
C LEU A 19 -2.96 0.69 -19.41
N ILE A 20 -2.14 0.27 -18.44
CA ILE A 20 -2.32 0.69 -17.05
C ILE A 20 -1.98 2.17 -16.88
N GLY A 21 -0.95 2.67 -17.56
CA GLY A 21 -0.62 4.09 -17.54
C GLY A 21 -1.79 4.99 -17.93
N ILE A 22 -2.48 4.64 -19.03
CA ILE A 22 -3.70 5.32 -19.48
C ILE A 22 -4.82 5.18 -18.44
N PHE A 23 -5.06 3.97 -17.94
CA PHE A 23 -6.08 3.73 -16.91
C PHE A 23 -5.85 4.59 -15.65
N LEU A 24 -4.61 4.68 -15.17
CA LEU A 24 -4.26 5.44 -13.96
C LEU A 24 -4.42 6.95 -14.12
N ILE A 25 -4.28 7.48 -15.34
CA ILE A 25 -4.50 8.91 -15.62
C ILE A 25 -5.98 9.21 -15.78
N ILE A 26 -6.73 8.35 -16.47
CA ILE A 26 -8.10 8.67 -16.91
C ILE A 26 -9.15 8.09 -15.95
N SER A 27 -9.09 6.79 -15.68
CA SER A 27 -10.16 6.07 -14.98
C SER A 27 -9.95 6.02 -13.47
N ALA A 28 -8.72 5.79 -13.01
CA ALA A 28 -8.44 5.64 -11.58
C ALA A 28 -8.79 6.88 -10.74
N PRO A 29 -8.56 8.14 -11.18
CA PRO A 29 -8.97 9.32 -10.42
C PRO A 29 -10.48 9.39 -10.21
N TYR A 30 -11.26 9.11 -11.26
CA TYR A 30 -12.72 9.09 -11.18
C TYR A 30 -13.21 7.99 -10.23
N LEU A 31 -12.66 6.78 -10.33
CA LEU A 31 -13.00 5.67 -9.43
C LEU A 31 -12.62 5.99 -7.98
N GLY A 32 -11.47 6.62 -7.73
CA GLY A 32 -11.03 7.05 -6.40
C GLY A 32 -11.96 8.11 -5.80
N LEU A 33 -12.37 9.11 -6.58
CA LEU A 33 -13.34 10.12 -6.13
C LEU A 33 -14.72 9.50 -5.83
N LYS A 34 -15.17 8.53 -6.63
CA LYS A 34 -16.41 7.79 -6.36
C LYS A 34 -16.31 6.95 -5.08
N ALA A 35 -15.17 6.32 -4.86
CA ALA A 35 -14.88 5.54 -3.66
C ALA A 35 -14.76 6.42 -2.41
N LEU A 36 -14.47 7.72 -2.52
CA LEU A 36 -14.49 8.68 -1.42
C LEU A 36 -15.88 9.25 -1.16
N SER A 37 -16.52 9.75 -2.22
CA SER A 37 -17.79 10.48 -2.12
C SER A 37 -18.90 9.63 -1.49
N THR A 38 -19.01 8.35 -1.87
CA THR A 38 -20.09 7.49 -1.36
C THR A 38 -20.01 7.27 0.16
N PRO A 39 -18.86 6.86 0.74
CA PRO A 39 -18.69 6.81 2.20
C PRO A 39 -18.96 8.14 2.91
N LEU A 40 -18.53 9.28 2.34
CA LEU A 40 -18.74 10.59 2.97
C LEU A 40 -20.22 11.00 3.01
N HIS A 41 -20.95 10.78 1.91
CA HIS A 41 -22.40 11.05 1.91
C HIS A 41 -23.13 10.12 2.89
N ARG A 42 -22.77 8.83 2.96
CA ARG A 42 -23.33 7.89 3.94
C ARG A 42 -23.03 8.32 5.38
N LEU A 43 -21.82 8.81 5.66
CA LEU A 43 -21.45 9.33 6.98
C LEU A 43 -22.35 10.50 7.41
N ILE A 44 -22.68 11.41 6.47
CA ILE A 44 -23.51 12.60 6.73
C ILE A 44 -25.01 12.24 6.80
N GLU A 45 -25.50 11.45 5.85
CA GLU A 45 -26.94 11.20 5.64
C GLU A 45 -27.49 10.09 6.55
N VAL A 46 -26.74 9.00 6.76
CA VAL A 46 -27.26 7.77 7.38
C VAL A 46 -26.95 7.71 8.87
N ASN A 47 -25.79 8.21 9.29
CA ASN A 47 -25.43 8.19 10.70
C ASN A 47 -26.01 9.37 11.51
N GLN A 48 -26.77 10.28 10.85
CA GLN A 48 -27.36 11.49 11.46
C GLN A 48 -26.39 12.22 12.39
N ILE A 49 -25.10 12.22 12.02
CA ILE A 49 -24.07 12.87 12.82
C ILE A 49 -24.25 14.37 12.58
N GLN A 50 -25.14 14.98 13.36
CA GLN A 50 -24.90 16.35 13.75
C GLN A 50 -23.55 16.30 14.46
N ASP A 51 -22.55 16.97 13.89
CA ASP A 51 -21.24 17.11 14.52
C ASP A 51 -21.12 18.48 15.19
N PRO A 52 -21.94 18.81 16.21
CA PRO A 52 -21.86 20.10 16.89
C PRO A 52 -20.51 20.29 17.60
N THR A 53 -19.73 19.22 17.73
CA THR A 53 -18.43 19.17 18.41
C THR A 53 -17.22 19.14 17.46
N GLY A 54 -17.41 18.99 16.14
CA GLY A 54 -16.33 18.86 15.15
C GLY A 54 -15.47 17.59 15.28
N VAL A 55 -15.97 16.53 15.93
CA VAL A 55 -15.22 15.29 16.21
C VAL A 55 -14.87 14.53 14.92
N TRP A 56 -15.64 14.73 13.85
CA TRP A 56 -15.43 14.08 12.56
C TRP A 56 -14.57 14.90 11.59
N ASP A 57 -14.32 16.17 11.88
CA ASP A 57 -13.51 17.06 11.03
C ASP A 57 -12.10 16.49 10.79
N THR A 58 -11.44 16.03 11.85
CA THR A 58 -10.08 15.47 11.75
C THR A 58 -10.06 14.14 10.98
N PRO A 59 -10.88 13.12 11.33
CA PRO A 59 -10.95 11.87 10.56
C PRO A 59 -11.33 12.08 9.09
N VAL A 60 -12.33 12.91 8.79
CA VAL A 60 -12.78 13.19 7.43
C VAL A 60 -11.72 13.96 6.65
N GLY A 61 -11.06 14.93 7.27
CA GLY A 61 -9.96 15.69 6.68
C GLY A 61 -8.78 14.78 6.30
N ILE A 62 -8.32 13.93 7.23
CA ILE A 62 -7.21 12.99 6.98
C ILE A 62 -7.58 12.00 5.87
N LEU A 63 -8.81 11.45 5.90
CA LEU A 63 -9.28 10.50 4.90
C LEU A 63 -9.32 11.14 3.51
N THR A 64 -9.93 12.32 3.41
CA THR A 64 -10.05 13.09 2.16
C THR A 64 -8.69 13.45 1.59
N ALA A 65 -7.79 13.99 2.41
CA ALA A 65 -6.43 14.32 2.00
C ALA A 65 -5.68 13.08 1.50
N THR A 66 -5.81 11.95 2.21
CA THR A 66 -5.16 10.69 1.83
C THR A 66 -5.65 10.18 0.48
N PHE A 67 -6.97 10.24 0.21
CA PHE A 67 -7.51 9.87 -1.10
C PHE A 67 -6.95 10.75 -2.21
N TYR A 68 -6.87 12.07 -2.00
CA TYR A 68 -6.30 12.98 -3.00
C TYR A 68 -4.82 12.72 -3.25
N VAL A 69 -4.04 12.40 -2.21
CA VAL A 69 -2.63 12.00 -2.38
C VAL A 69 -2.53 10.76 -3.26
N TRP A 70 -3.31 9.71 -2.99
CA TRP A 70 -3.30 8.51 -3.83
C TRP A 70 -3.75 8.77 -5.27
N ILE A 71 -4.81 9.57 -5.46
CA ILE A 71 -5.27 9.96 -6.80
C ILE A 71 -4.17 10.70 -7.57
N ALA A 72 -3.48 11.64 -6.91
CA ALA A 72 -2.34 12.32 -7.52
C ALA A 72 -1.23 11.33 -7.87
N LEU A 73 -0.90 10.40 -6.98
CA LEU A 73 0.08 9.34 -7.23
C LEU A 73 -0.34 8.42 -8.38
N PHE A 74 -1.63 8.17 -8.61
CA PHE A 74 -2.10 7.44 -9.78
C PHE A 74 -1.78 8.20 -11.07
N VAL A 75 -2.07 9.51 -11.12
CA VAL A 75 -1.78 10.34 -12.30
C VAL A 75 -0.27 10.39 -12.57
N PHE A 76 0.55 10.67 -11.55
CA PHE A 76 2.01 10.69 -11.68
C PHE A 76 2.58 9.31 -12.06
N GLY A 77 2.08 8.25 -11.44
CA GLY A 77 2.46 6.88 -11.75
C GLY A 77 2.11 6.51 -13.19
N GLY A 78 0.90 6.83 -13.63
CA GLY A 78 0.44 6.58 -14.99
C GLY A 78 1.28 7.31 -16.03
N ALA A 79 1.56 8.60 -15.81
CA ALA A 79 2.43 9.38 -16.68
C ALA A 79 3.85 8.79 -16.72
N THR A 80 4.39 8.37 -15.58
CA THR A 80 5.71 7.73 -15.49
C THR A 80 5.74 6.45 -16.30
N LEU A 81 4.73 5.57 -16.19
CA LEU A 81 4.66 4.32 -16.95
C LEU A 81 4.65 4.56 -18.47
N LEU A 82 3.92 5.58 -18.93
CA LEU A 82 3.89 5.96 -20.34
C LEU A 82 5.25 6.48 -20.81
N MET A 83 5.90 7.33 -20.01
CA MET A 83 7.22 7.88 -20.34
C MET A 83 8.30 6.79 -20.45
N ILE A 84 8.27 5.78 -19.58
CA ILE A 84 9.28 4.72 -19.54
C ILE A 84 8.95 3.51 -20.41
N ALA A 85 7.78 3.48 -21.08
CA ALA A 85 7.34 2.34 -21.88
C ALA A 85 8.37 1.93 -22.95
N LYS A 86 8.94 2.91 -23.66
CA LYS A 86 10.01 2.66 -24.65
C LYS A 86 11.26 2.04 -23.99
N ASP A 87 11.57 2.45 -22.77
CA ASP A 87 12.75 2.00 -22.04
C ASP A 87 12.57 0.59 -21.46
N ILE A 88 11.33 0.21 -21.13
CA ILE A 88 10.97 -1.18 -20.83
C ILE A 88 11.17 -2.06 -22.07
N TYR A 89 10.69 -1.63 -23.24
CA TYR A 89 10.86 -2.38 -24.48
C TYR A 89 12.34 -2.55 -24.87
N ALA A 90 13.13 -1.49 -24.65
CA ALA A 90 14.57 -1.48 -24.88
C ALA A 90 15.38 -2.29 -23.85
N ASP A 91 14.73 -2.92 -22.86
CA ASP A 91 15.37 -3.68 -21.77
C ASP A 91 16.34 -2.84 -20.91
N LYS A 92 16.07 -1.55 -20.74
CA LYS A 92 16.91 -0.72 -19.85
C LYS A 92 16.76 -1.25 -18.42
N LYS A 93 17.90 -1.61 -17.80
CA LYS A 93 17.95 -2.26 -16.48
C LYS A 93 17.20 -1.54 -15.36
N TRP A 94 17.05 -0.21 -15.44
CA TRP A 94 16.36 0.60 -14.44
C TRP A 94 14.85 0.71 -14.67
N ALA A 95 14.39 0.50 -15.92
CA ALA A 95 13.00 0.79 -16.30
C ALA A 95 12.02 -0.22 -15.69
N ARG A 96 12.36 -1.51 -15.70
CA ARG A 96 11.53 -2.56 -15.09
C ARG A 96 11.39 -2.38 -13.57
N PRO A 97 12.47 -2.21 -12.78
CA PRO A 97 12.35 -1.95 -11.36
C PRO A 97 11.46 -0.74 -11.03
N LEU A 98 11.61 0.36 -11.78
CA LEU A 98 10.75 1.52 -11.63
C LEU A 98 9.29 1.18 -11.96
N ALA A 99 9.03 0.52 -13.09
CA ALA A 99 7.69 0.11 -13.47
C ALA A 99 7.04 -0.75 -12.37
N LEU A 100 7.77 -1.70 -11.78
CA LEU A 100 7.26 -2.53 -10.70
C LEU A 100 6.90 -1.70 -9.45
N THR A 101 7.74 -0.75 -9.05
CA THR A 101 7.44 0.18 -7.94
C THR A 101 6.19 1.00 -8.23
N ILE A 102 6.06 1.54 -9.44
CA ILE A 102 4.89 2.34 -9.82
C ILE A 102 3.61 1.48 -9.86
N MET A 103 3.68 0.23 -10.31
CA MET A 103 2.53 -0.70 -10.28
C MET A 103 2.08 -1.09 -8.86
N ALA A 104 2.94 -0.95 -7.86
CA ALA A 104 2.55 -1.16 -6.47
C ALA A 104 1.61 -0.07 -5.95
N ILE A 105 1.73 1.16 -6.46
CA ILE A 105 0.93 2.33 -6.04
C ILE A 105 -0.57 2.07 -6.15
N PRO A 106 -1.13 1.70 -7.32
CA PRO A 106 -2.57 1.42 -7.44
C PRO A 106 -3.03 0.20 -6.63
N SER A 107 -2.16 -0.78 -6.39
CA SER A 107 -2.49 -1.94 -5.55
C SER A 107 -2.68 -1.53 -4.09
N MET A 108 -1.71 -0.80 -3.54
CA MET A 108 -1.72 -0.33 -2.16
C MET A 108 -2.78 0.76 -1.97
N GLY A 109 -2.82 1.77 -2.84
CA GLY A 109 -3.80 2.84 -2.81
C GLY A 109 -5.24 2.35 -3.06
N GLY A 110 -5.42 1.38 -3.97
CA GLY A 110 -6.74 0.78 -4.18
C GLY A 110 -7.24 0.06 -2.92
N MET A 111 -6.41 -0.77 -2.29
CA MET A 111 -6.79 -1.47 -1.05
C MET A 111 -7.12 -0.49 0.08
N THR A 112 -6.34 0.58 0.25
CA THR A 112 -6.59 1.58 1.29
C THR A 112 -7.90 2.32 1.07
N MET A 113 -8.26 2.60 -0.18
CA MET A 113 -9.53 3.22 -0.56
C MET A 113 -10.74 2.28 -0.45
N VAL A 114 -10.53 0.97 -0.37
CA VAL A 114 -11.62 0.00 -0.16
C VAL A 114 -12.13 0.03 1.27
N ILE A 115 -11.27 0.28 2.26
CA ILE A 115 -11.63 0.19 3.69
C ILE A 115 -12.80 1.12 4.08
N PRO A 116 -12.82 2.42 3.73
CA PRO A 116 -13.95 3.28 4.07
C PRO A 116 -15.27 2.78 3.47
N TRP A 117 -15.24 2.17 2.28
CA TRP A 117 -16.43 1.54 1.71
C TRP A 117 -16.90 0.37 2.56
N LEU A 118 -15.99 -0.50 2.99
CA LEU A 118 -16.34 -1.65 3.82
C LEU A 118 -16.96 -1.21 5.16
N VAL A 119 -16.43 -0.14 5.75
CA VAL A 119 -16.84 0.31 7.10
C VAL A 119 -18.07 1.23 7.08
N LEU A 120 -18.24 2.06 6.04
CA LEU A 120 -19.28 3.09 6.00
C LEU A 120 -20.40 2.83 4.98
N VAL A 121 -20.19 1.90 4.04
CA VAL A 121 -21.17 1.59 2.98
C VAL A 121 -21.64 0.15 3.09
N ALA A 122 -20.72 -0.81 3.27
CA ALA A 122 -21.02 -2.24 3.35
C ALA A 122 -21.59 -2.68 4.70
N THR A 123 -21.43 -1.85 5.72
CA THR A 123 -22.01 -2.05 7.05
C THR A 123 -22.83 -0.83 7.46
N ASP A 124 -23.94 -1.05 8.18
CA ASP A 124 -24.70 0.01 8.84
C ASP A 124 -24.02 0.46 10.15
N ALA A 125 -24.60 1.47 10.82
CA ALA A 125 -24.09 2.00 12.09
C ALA A 125 -24.02 0.97 13.23
N LEU A 126 -24.78 -0.13 13.12
CA LEU A 126 -24.84 -1.22 14.08
C LEU A 126 -23.93 -2.40 13.68
N GLY A 127 -23.21 -2.28 12.56
CA GLY A 127 -22.32 -3.31 12.03
C GLY A 127 -23.03 -4.40 11.22
N ASN A 128 -24.33 -4.26 10.92
CA ASN A 128 -25.02 -5.20 10.05
C ASN A 128 -24.64 -4.98 8.59
N LYS A 129 -24.58 -6.06 7.82
CA LYS A 129 -24.28 -6.00 6.40
C LYS A 129 -25.38 -5.24 5.64
N ASN A 130 -25.00 -4.24 4.87
CA ASN A 130 -25.87 -3.55 3.93
C ASN A 130 -25.94 -4.35 2.62
N PRO A 131 -27.10 -4.95 2.27
CA PRO A 131 -27.24 -5.75 1.05
C PRO A 131 -27.08 -4.93 -0.23
N ASP A 132 -27.34 -3.62 -0.18
CA ASP A 132 -27.32 -2.71 -1.34
C ASP A 132 -25.97 -2.03 -1.55
N ALA A 133 -24.97 -2.34 -0.73
CA ALA A 133 -23.69 -1.64 -0.73
C ALA A 133 -22.89 -1.80 -2.03
N GLY A 134 -23.15 -2.84 -2.81
CA GLY A 134 -22.38 -3.16 -4.01
C GLY A 134 -20.88 -3.29 -3.74
N MET A 135 -20.08 -3.24 -4.80
CA MET A 135 -18.63 -3.35 -4.74
C MET A 135 -17.97 -1.96 -4.75
N SER A 136 -16.95 -1.76 -3.91
CA SER A 136 -16.17 -0.52 -3.93
C SER A 136 -15.53 -0.30 -5.31
N PRO A 137 -15.68 0.89 -5.92
CA PRO A 137 -15.01 1.23 -7.17
C PRO A 137 -13.47 1.11 -7.09
N ALA A 138 -12.89 1.30 -5.90
CA ALA A 138 -11.45 1.19 -5.68
C ALA A 138 -10.91 -0.24 -5.85
N ILE A 139 -11.77 -1.27 -5.80
CA ILE A 139 -11.36 -2.66 -6.07
C ILE A 139 -10.80 -2.80 -7.48
N PHE A 140 -11.35 -2.08 -8.47
CA PHE A 140 -10.83 -2.10 -9.83
C PHE A 140 -9.44 -1.48 -9.93
N ILE A 141 -9.18 -0.39 -9.19
CA ILE A 141 -7.85 0.23 -9.11
C ILE A 141 -6.83 -0.78 -8.54
N MET A 142 -7.20 -1.44 -7.44
CA MET A 142 -6.37 -2.46 -6.80
C MET A 142 -6.06 -3.63 -7.73
N ILE A 143 -7.08 -4.20 -8.39
CA ILE A 143 -6.91 -5.36 -9.27
C ILE A 143 -6.03 -5.01 -10.48
N VAL A 144 -6.27 -3.87 -11.12
CA VAL A 144 -5.45 -3.41 -12.26
C VAL A 144 -4.00 -3.25 -11.83
N GLY A 145 -3.77 -2.64 -10.66
CA GLY A 145 -2.43 -2.54 -10.06
C GLY A 145 -1.77 -3.90 -9.85
N LEU A 146 -2.48 -4.85 -9.22
CA LEU A 146 -1.95 -6.17 -8.90
C LEU A 146 -1.61 -6.97 -10.16
N VAL A 147 -2.47 -6.93 -11.17
CA VAL A 147 -2.23 -7.55 -12.47
C VAL A 147 -0.97 -6.97 -13.09
N GLY A 148 -0.86 -5.64 -13.17
CA GLY A 148 0.34 -4.97 -13.68
C GLY A 148 1.59 -5.38 -12.93
N TYR A 149 1.53 -5.33 -11.60
CA TYR A 149 2.62 -5.67 -10.71
C TYR A 149 3.15 -7.09 -10.93
N PHE A 150 2.27 -8.09 -10.89
CA PHE A 150 2.69 -9.48 -11.05
C PHE A 150 3.07 -9.83 -12.48
N VAL A 151 2.48 -9.20 -13.49
CA VAL A 151 2.92 -9.38 -14.88
C VAL A 151 4.35 -8.85 -15.05
N ILE A 152 4.66 -7.62 -14.60
CA ILE A 152 6.02 -7.07 -14.67
C ILE A 152 7.01 -7.93 -13.88
N LEU A 153 6.62 -8.42 -12.70
CA LEU A 153 7.46 -9.28 -11.87
C LEU A 153 7.78 -10.61 -12.58
N LEU A 154 6.75 -11.32 -13.04
CA LEU A 154 6.84 -12.70 -13.51
C LEU A 154 7.24 -12.85 -14.97
N THR A 155 7.28 -11.76 -15.75
CA THR A 155 7.71 -11.83 -17.16
C THR A 155 9.22 -12.00 -17.32
N GLU A 156 10.01 -11.68 -16.28
CA GLU A 156 11.45 -11.93 -16.30
C GLU A 156 11.76 -13.43 -16.41
N LYS A 157 12.76 -13.77 -17.24
CA LYS A 157 13.28 -15.14 -17.29
C LYS A 157 13.94 -15.48 -15.94
N ALA A 158 13.41 -16.49 -15.30
CA ALA A 158 13.94 -17.04 -14.06
C ALA A 158 13.45 -18.49 -13.92
N ASP A 159 14.22 -19.31 -13.22
CA ASP A 159 13.78 -20.65 -12.85
C ASP A 159 12.56 -20.59 -11.90
N PHE A 160 11.81 -21.68 -11.83
CA PHE A 160 10.58 -21.76 -11.04
C PHE A 160 10.79 -21.43 -9.55
N LYS A 161 11.93 -21.84 -8.95
CA LYS A 161 12.22 -21.57 -7.54
C LYS A 161 12.46 -20.07 -7.31
N THR A 162 13.12 -19.40 -8.25
CA THR A 162 13.31 -17.95 -8.21
C THR A 162 11.98 -17.20 -8.38
N LYS A 163 11.08 -17.66 -9.25
CA LYS A 163 9.73 -17.08 -9.37
C LYS A 163 8.94 -17.23 -8.07
N ILE A 164 9.00 -18.38 -7.40
CA ILE A 164 8.35 -18.57 -6.09
C ILE A 164 8.91 -17.60 -5.07
N ALA A 165 10.23 -17.50 -4.94
CA ALA A 165 10.86 -16.58 -3.99
C ALA A 165 10.44 -15.12 -4.26
N GLN A 166 10.41 -14.72 -5.53
CA GLN A 166 9.93 -13.40 -5.94
C GLN A 166 8.45 -13.20 -5.56
N VAL A 167 7.55 -14.12 -5.90
CA VAL A 167 6.13 -13.97 -5.56
C VAL A 167 5.93 -13.83 -4.05
N ILE A 168 6.54 -14.69 -3.24
CA ILE A 168 6.41 -14.65 -1.78
C ILE A 168 6.89 -13.30 -1.24
N THR A 169 8.08 -12.85 -1.64
CA THR A 169 8.67 -11.60 -1.13
C THR A 169 7.89 -10.37 -1.59
N PHE A 170 7.58 -10.26 -2.88
CA PHE A 170 6.91 -9.08 -3.43
C PHE A 170 5.42 -9.02 -3.06
N LEU A 171 4.75 -10.17 -2.87
CA LEU A 171 3.42 -10.21 -2.27
C LEU A 171 3.45 -9.70 -0.83
N ALA A 172 4.40 -10.19 -0.02
CA ALA A 172 4.55 -9.73 1.37
C ALA A 172 4.83 -8.22 1.45
N LEU A 173 5.69 -7.69 0.58
CA LEU A 173 5.94 -6.25 0.48
C LEU A 173 4.66 -5.43 0.22
N GLY A 174 3.85 -5.87 -0.74
CA GLY A 174 2.59 -5.21 -1.07
C GLY A 174 1.56 -5.28 0.06
N VAL A 175 1.37 -6.47 0.64
CA VAL A 175 0.41 -6.70 1.74
C VAL A 175 0.81 -5.92 2.99
N VAL A 176 2.06 -6.05 3.43
CA VAL A 176 2.53 -5.38 4.65
C VAL A 176 2.54 -3.88 4.44
N GLY A 177 3.06 -3.38 3.33
CA GLY A 177 3.11 -1.94 3.11
C GLY A 177 1.71 -1.30 3.00
N GLY A 178 0.72 -2.00 2.41
CA GLY A 178 -0.67 -1.54 2.40
C GLY A 178 -1.29 -1.48 3.80
N MET A 179 -1.05 -2.50 4.62
CA MET A 179 -1.50 -2.53 6.02
C MET A 179 -0.82 -1.44 6.86
N VAL A 180 0.50 -1.27 6.71
CA VAL A 180 1.28 -0.26 7.42
C VAL A 180 0.78 1.15 7.10
N PHE A 181 0.42 1.42 5.84
CA PHE A 181 -0.18 2.69 5.47
C PHE A 181 -1.53 2.93 6.17
N MET A 182 -2.38 1.90 6.28
CA MET A 182 -3.65 2.03 7.01
C MET A 182 -3.41 2.31 8.49
N ASN A 183 -2.49 1.58 9.12
CA ASN A 183 -2.05 1.85 10.48
C ASN A 183 -1.57 3.30 10.64
N ALA A 184 -0.77 3.81 9.70
CA ALA A 184 -0.32 5.19 9.70
C ALA A 184 -1.49 6.19 9.78
N GLN A 185 -2.53 5.97 8.97
CA GLN A 185 -3.72 6.82 8.97
C GLN A 185 -4.47 6.76 10.31
N HIS A 186 -4.64 5.55 10.87
CA HIS A 186 -5.26 5.38 12.19
C HIS A 186 -4.45 6.06 13.30
N GLY A 187 -3.12 5.90 13.28
CA GLY A 187 -2.21 6.51 14.25
C GLY A 187 -2.26 8.02 14.21
N VAL A 188 -2.16 8.63 13.02
CA VAL A 188 -2.23 10.10 12.87
C VAL A 188 -3.59 10.65 13.27
N ARG A 189 -4.69 9.95 12.94
CA ARG A 189 -6.03 10.35 13.42
C ARG A 189 -6.06 10.40 14.94
N HIS A 190 -5.64 9.34 15.61
CA HIS A 190 -5.66 9.28 17.07
C HIS A 190 -4.72 10.31 17.71
N PHE A 191 -3.60 10.59 17.07
CA PHE A 191 -2.65 11.60 17.50
C PHE A 191 -3.23 13.02 17.42
N LEU A 192 -3.84 13.39 16.29
CA LEU A 192 -4.34 14.75 16.06
C LEU A 192 -5.66 15.06 16.77
N THR A 193 -6.45 14.04 17.14
CA THR A 193 -7.74 14.24 17.85
C THR A 193 -7.55 14.80 19.27
N LYS A 194 -6.34 14.72 19.85
CA LYS A 194 -6.06 15.23 21.21
C LYS A 194 -5.85 16.77 21.29
N GLY A 195 -5.97 17.51 20.19
CA GLY A 195 -5.83 18.98 20.17
C GLY A 195 -4.38 19.48 20.10
N PRO A 196 -4.14 20.80 19.99
CA PRO A 196 -2.82 21.38 19.71
C PRO A 196 -1.88 21.41 20.93
N PHE A 197 -2.39 21.18 22.15
CA PHE A 197 -1.61 21.24 23.37
C PHE A 197 -1.04 19.86 23.69
N TYR A 198 0.23 19.69 23.37
CA TYR A 198 1.01 18.50 23.70
C TYR A 198 1.24 18.45 25.21
N ASN A 199 0.52 17.59 25.92
CA ASN A 199 0.84 17.29 27.32
C ASN A 199 1.79 16.07 27.35
N PRO A 200 3.06 16.21 27.80
CA PRO A 200 4.03 15.12 27.83
C PRO A 200 3.56 13.89 28.64
N THR A 201 2.61 14.08 29.56
CA THR A 201 2.03 12.99 30.37
C THR A 201 0.87 12.27 29.67
N ASP A 202 0.28 12.85 28.62
CA ASP A 202 -0.82 12.26 27.81
C ASP A 202 -0.36 11.86 26.39
N SER A 203 0.87 12.20 26.04
CA SER A 203 1.49 11.84 24.77
C SER A 203 1.92 10.39 24.79
N ASN A 204 1.18 9.55 24.08
CA ASN A 204 1.57 8.18 23.77
C ASN A 204 2.56 8.22 22.60
N PRO A 205 3.88 8.14 22.81
CA PRO A 205 4.85 8.05 21.72
C PRO A 205 4.53 6.91 20.75
N GLU A 206 3.83 5.89 21.22
CA GLU A 206 3.31 4.77 20.43
C GLU A 206 2.37 5.25 19.32
N LEU A 207 1.55 6.28 19.53
CA LEU A 207 0.69 6.84 18.47
C LEU A 207 1.48 7.64 17.43
N PHE A 208 2.60 8.26 17.81
CA PHE A 208 3.53 8.85 16.86
C PHE A 208 4.23 7.77 16.02
N LEU A 209 4.67 6.69 16.67
CA LEU A 209 5.27 5.53 16.01
C LEU A 209 4.27 4.79 15.10
N GLY A 210 3.05 4.59 15.56
CA GLY A 210 1.95 3.98 14.82
C GLY A 210 1.39 4.88 13.72
N GLY A 211 1.63 6.19 13.79
CA GLY A 211 1.21 7.19 12.80
C GLY A 211 2.31 7.55 11.80
N PHE A 212 3.04 8.63 12.10
CA PHE A 212 4.01 9.23 11.17
C PHE A 212 5.16 8.31 10.78
N VAL A 213 5.66 7.49 11.72
CA VAL A 213 6.73 6.53 11.40
C VAL A 213 6.23 5.44 10.45
N MET A 214 4.97 5.02 10.55
CA MET A 214 4.35 4.09 9.58
C MET A 214 4.20 4.70 8.18
N TYR A 215 3.92 6.01 8.07
CA TYR A 215 3.94 6.68 6.77
C TYR A 215 5.33 6.64 6.14
N ALA A 216 6.37 6.97 6.90
CA ALA A 216 7.76 6.88 6.44
C ALA A 216 8.13 5.44 6.04
N ALA A 217 7.69 4.45 6.81
CA ALA A 217 7.90 3.04 6.48
C ALA A 217 7.17 2.61 5.19
N THR A 218 5.98 3.15 4.91
CA THR A 218 5.28 2.90 3.65
C THR A 218 6.12 3.36 2.45
N VAL A 219 6.72 4.55 2.54
CA VAL A 219 7.66 5.03 1.51
C VAL A 219 8.84 4.07 1.36
N LEU A 220 9.37 3.58 2.48
CA LEU A 220 10.48 2.63 2.47
C LEU A 220 10.10 1.31 1.79
N PHE A 221 8.85 0.83 1.92
CA PHE A 221 8.38 -0.34 1.18
C PHE A 221 8.41 -0.14 -0.34
N PHE A 222 8.02 1.03 -0.85
CA PHE A 222 8.13 1.33 -2.29
C PHE A 222 9.60 1.35 -2.75
N VAL A 223 10.48 1.93 -1.94
CA VAL A 223 11.94 1.95 -2.18
C VAL A 223 12.50 0.53 -2.20
N THR A 224 12.08 -0.31 -1.25
CA THR A 224 12.46 -1.73 -1.18
C THR A 224 12.02 -2.50 -2.41
N ILE A 225 10.78 -2.33 -2.87
CA ILE A 225 10.28 -2.95 -4.10
C ILE A 225 11.19 -2.59 -5.27
N GLY A 226 11.53 -1.31 -5.43
CA GLY A 226 12.36 -0.85 -6.54
C GLY A 226 13.78 -1.43 -6.49
N PHE A 227 14.44 -1.38 -5.33
CA PHE A 227 15.80 -1.89 -5.22
C PHE A 227 15.88 -3.42 -5.26
N MET A 228 14.93 -4.15 -4.68
CA MET A 228 14.88 -5.61 -4.79
C MET A 228 14.59 -6.03 -6.23
N ALA A 229 13.72 -5.32 -6.95
CA ALA A 229 13.45 -5.61 -8.36
C ALA A 229 14.68 -5.34 -9.24
N ALA A 230 15.49 -4.35 -8.85
CA ALA A 230 16.81 -4.09 -9.44
C ALA A 230 17.89 -5.07 -8.96
N ARG A 231 17.54 -6.09 -8.17
CA ARG A 231 18.45 -7.09 -7.60
C ARG A 231 19.59 -6.49 -6.78
N LYS A 232 19.34 -5.35 -6.12
CA LYS A 232 20.33 -4.66 -5.27
C LYS A 232 20.17 -5.05 -3.81
N GLU A 233 21.30 -5.27 -3.13
CA GLU A 233 21.31 -5.57 -1.68
C GLU A 233 20.67 -4.47 -0.84
N LEU A 234 20.75 -3.21 -1.29
CA LEU A 234 20.08 -2.08 -0.66
C LEU A 234 18.56 -2.31 -0.51
N GLY A 235 17.93 -3.03 -1.44
CA GLY A 235 16.54 -3.43 -1.33
C GLY A 235 16.31 -4.34 -0.13
N TRP A 236 17.18 -5.33 0.08
CA TRP A 236 17.12 -6.21 1.24
C TRP A 236 17.28 -5.45 2.55
N TYR A 237 18.27 -4.57 2.66
CA TYR A 237 18.48 -3.77 3.89
C TYR A 237 17.30 -2.84 4.19
N THR A 238 16.82 -2.10 3.19
CA THR A 238 15.64 -1.23 3.36
C THR A 238 14.40 -2.03 3.73
N GLY A 239 14.23 -3.24 3.18
CA GLY A 239 13.14 -4.14 3.54
C GLY A 239 13.22 -4.63 4.97
N MET A 240 14.40 -5.06 5.42
CA MET A 240 14.63 -5.44 6.82
C MET A 240 14.33 -4.29 7.77
N ILE A 241 14.80 -3.09 7.47
CA ILE A 241 14.54 -1.88 8.26
C ILE A 241 13.03 -1.59 8.30
N ALA A 242 12.36 -1.56 7.15
CA ALA A 242 10.91 -1.32 7.08
C ALA A 242 10.13 -2.35 7.91
N GLY A 243 10.46 -3.64 7.79
CA GLY A 243 9.83 -4.71 8.55
C GLY A 243 10.04 -4.59 10.05
N ILE A 244 11.27 -4.32 10.51
CA ILE A 244 11.58 -4.20 11.94
C ILE A 244 10.91 -2.95 12.54
N VAL A 245 11.02 -1.80 11.88
CA VAL A 245 10.43 -0.54 12.36
C VAL A 245 8.92 -0.65 12.46
N THR A 246 8.27 -1.26 11.46
CA THR A 246 6.82 -1.41 11.45
C THR A 246 6.33 -2.46 12.45
N PHE A 247 7.09 -3.54 12.66
CA PHE A 247 6.83 -4.46 13.75
C PHE A 247 6.88 -3.74 15.09
N ALA A 248 7.97 -3.03 15.39
CA ALA A 248 8.15 -2.34 16.66
C ALA A 248 7.06 -1.28 16.90
N GLY A 249 6.82 -0.41 15.91
CA GLY A 249 5.80 0.63 16.04
C GLY A 249 4.39 0.06 16.20
N ALA A 250 4.03 -0.98 15.45
CA ALA A 250 2.69 -1.56 15.52
C ALA A 250 2.51 -2.37 16.82
N PHE A 251 3.54 -3.09 17.27
CA PHE A 251 3.48 -3.87 18.49
C PHE A 251 3.40 -2.99 19.74
N LEU A 252 4.19 -1.92 19.81
CA LEU A 252 4.11 -0.96 20.91
C LEU A 252 2.75 -0.26 20.95
N THR A 253 2.21 0.12 19.79
CA THR A 253 0.85 0.68 19.70
C THR A 253 -0.22 -0.33 20.13
N TYR A 254 -0.02 -1.61 19.82
CA TYR A 254 -0.90 -2.67 20.32
C TYR A 254 -0.87 -2.77 21.84
N ILE A 255 0.31 -2.74 22.47
CA ILE A 255 0.44 -2.79 23.94
C ILE A 255 -0.33 -1.63 24.59
N ASP A 256 -0.16 -0.41 24.08
CA ASP A 256 -0.89 0.76 24.56
C ASP A 256 -2.41 0.60 24.43
N ARG A 257 -2.86 -0.09 23.38
CA ARG A 257 -4.27 -0.18 23.00
C ARG A 257 -4.86 -1.57 23.20
N TYR A 258 -4.25 -2.44 24.00
CA TYR A 258 -4.61 -3.86 24.05
C TYR A 258 -6.05 -4.10 24.54
N ASN A 259 -6.58 -3.21 25.38
CA ASN A 259 -7.94 -3.22 25.92
C ASN A 259 -8.99 -2.58 24.99
N VAL A 260 -8.59 -2.00 23.86
CA VAL A 260 -9.49 -1.32 22.93
C VAL A 260 -9.69 -2.22 21.71
N PRO A 261 -10.90 -2.36 21.15
CA PRO A 261 -11.14 -3.19 19.96
C PRO A 261 -10.20 -2.87 18.78
N SER A 262 -9.87 -1.58 18.58
CA SER A 262 -8.92 -1.13 17.56
C SER A 262 -7.49 -1.66 17.77
N GLY A 263 -7.13 -2.09 18.99
CA GLY A 263 -5.83 -2.67 19.31
C GLY A 263 -5.48 -3.88 18.43
N GLN A 264 -6.48 -4.68 18.07
CA GLN A 264 -6.29 -5.90 17.28
C GLN A 264 -5.75 -5.63 15.86
N GLU A 265 -6.02 -4.46 15.29
CA GLU A 265 -5.50 -4.06 13.97
C GLU A 265 -3.99 -3.85 14.03
N TRP A 266 -3.49 -3.27 15.12
CA TRP A 266 -2.07 -3.06 15.37
C TRP A 266 -1.33 -4.38 15.58
N LEU A 267 -1.92 -5.33 16.31
CA LEU A 267 -1.35 -6.67 16.46
C LEU A 267 -1.22 -7.38 15.11
N ARG A 268 -2.26 -7.32 14.26
CA ARG A 268 -2.21 -7.89 12.91
C ARG A 268 -1.10 -7.25 12.07
N GLY A 269 -0.97 -5.92 12.13
CA GLY A 269 0.12 -5.20 11.49
C GLY A 269 1.50 -5.68 11.96
N ALA A 270 1.70 -5.81 13.27
CA ALA A 270 2.95 -6.31 13.85
C ALA A 270 3.25 -7.74 13.38
N MET A 271 2.27 -8.65 13.45
CA MET A 271 2.43 -10.05 13.02
C MET A 271 2.80 -10.15 11.53
N LEU A 272 2.15 -9.38 10.66
CA LEU A 272 2.46 -9.36 9.24
C LEU A 272 3.88 -8.84 8.97
N SER A 273 4.31 -7.78 9.67
CA SER A 273 5.68 -7.28 9.60
C SER A 273 6.71 -8.29 10.09
N ALA A 274 6.42 -9.01 11.19
CA ALA A 274 7.29 -10.07 11.71
C ALA A 274 7.43 -11.23 10.72
N VAL A 275 6.33 -11.68 10.11
CA VAL A 275 6.36 -12.70 9.05
C VAL A 275 7.19 -12.23 7.86
N PHE A 276 7.07 -10.98 7.45
CA PHE A 276 7.87 -10.43 6.37
C PHE A 276 9.38 -10.38 6.71
N VAL A 277 9.76 -9.98 7.93
CA VAL A 277 11.16 -10.06 8.38
C VAL A 277 11.66 -11.50 8.35
N ALA A 278 10.85 -12.45 8.84
CA ALA A 278 11.20 -13.87 8.81
C ALA A 278 11.44 -14.36 7.37
N ILE A 279 10.61 -13.97 6.41
CA ILE A 279 10.80 -14.24 4.97
C ILE A 279 12.15 -13.72 4.49
N LEU A 280 12.53 -12.49 4.84
CA LEU A 280 13.79 -11.87 4.38
C LEU A 280 15.05 -12.49 5.00
N VAL A 281 14.95 -13.04 6.21
CA VAL A 281 16.07 -13.71 6.89
C VAL A 281 16.43 -15.05 6.22
N ILE A 282 15.48 -15.70 5.54
CA ILE A 282 15.73 -16.99 4.89
C ILE A 282 16.80 -16.82 3.77
N PRO A 283 17.99 -17.43 3.90
CA PRO A 283 19.08 -17.21 2.93
C PRO A 283 18.72 -17.64 1.51
N TRP A 284 17.89 -18.69 1.39
CA TRP A 284 17.38 -19.16 0.10
C TRP A 284 16.55 -18.09 -0.62
N ILE A 285 15.71 -17.35 0.11
CA ILE A 285 14.90 -16.26 -0.46
C ILE A 285 15.82 -15.10 -0.86
N LYS A 286 16.67 -14.64 0.08
CA LYS A 286 17.61 -13.53 -0.15
C LYS A 286 18.42 -13.75 -1.44
N LYS A 287 19.10 -14.90 -1.54
CA LYS A 287 19.97 -15.19 -2.68
C LYS A 287 19.21 -15.20 -4.01
N ARG A 288 17.98 -15.72 -4.06
CA ARG A 288 17.18 -15.79 -5.29
C ARG A 288 16.62 -14.43 -5.72
N VAL A 289 16.06 -13.68 -4.78
CA VAL A 289 15.54 -12.33 -5.04
C VAL A 289 16.66 -11.42 -5.53
N LEU A 290 17.87 -11.54 -4.96
CA LEU A 290 19.05 -10.76 -5.36
C LEU A 290 19.81 -11.34 -6.56
N GLY A 291 19.43 -12.50 -7.11
CA GLY A 291 20.12 -13.12 -8.25
C GLY A 291 21.56 -13.57 -7.96
N GLN A 292 21.84 -13.99 -6.72
CA GLN A 292 23.14 -14.47 -6.25
C GLN A 292 23.31 -16.00 -6.37
N LEU A 293 22.46 -16.67 -7.16
CA LEU A 293 22.47 -18.12 -7.42
C LEU A 293 22.36 -18.39 -8.92
#